data_AF-A0A6J0MJ84-F1
#
_entry.id   AF-A0A6J0MJ84-F1
#
_cell.length_a   1.000
_cell.length_b   1.000
_cell.length_c   1.000
_cell.angle_alpha   90.00
_cell.angle_beta   90.00
_cell.angle_gamma   90.00
#
_symmetry.space_group_name_H-M   'P 1'
#
loop_
_entity.id
_entity.type
_entity.pdbx_description
1 polymer ?
#
loop_
_entity_poly.entity_id
_entity_poly.type
_entity_poly.pdbx_seq_one_letter_code
_entity_poly.pdbx_strand_id
1 'polypeptide(L)'
;MDRISHLPEHLLLRILSFLPSTKDVVATMVLSKRWQFLWTLVPRLVYDGRHRNITKESFSRFVDRSLLLHEAPVLDYLQFRLGWKSSDVDNIGVWARAVARRHVRELVIEIDGISWTDPATIPKSLYTVSGMLVKLKLENLVLVDDVASPVSFSSLKILSLVFIEYAGGDEYVNRLLTNCPVLEEFYVDRCLDDNVTIFCVRVPTLKILGMSNLTDDDEHSDEPNGVVIDASSLETFTILDRTDGFCVLEKEMHNIVKADIDIMYNHSEKILCSITPVKDLLLCLSSSKDAYPSGCVFHCLVKFTLCRCERQWLNLLMCVLRDSPKLRVLKLVQKEGSQADQPNPSWSEPSSVPECLLSSLETLEWEDYEGTKEEKKVVEYILRKGRCLKKVTISSKPTDSDKKLEMIKELALSFRRSPICQLVFN
;
A
#
# COMPACT_ATOMS: atom_id res chain seq x y z
N MET A 1 8.40 42.21 -21.76
CA MET A 1 8.87 42.50 -20.39
C MET A 1 8.88 41.19 -19.62
N ASP A 2 10.01 40.86 -18.99
CA ASP A 2 10.11 39.70 -18.10
C ASP A 2 9.43 40.02 -16.77
N ARG A 3 8.13 39.74 -16.67
CA ARG A 3 7.32 39.99 -15.46
C ARG A 3 7.66 39.02 -14.32
N ILE A 4 8.18 37.83 -14.63
CA ILE A 4 8.47 36.80 -13.64
C ILE A 4 9.72 37.20 -12.85
N SER A 5 10.76 37.72 -13.52
CA SER A 5 11.96 38.24 -12.85
C SER A 5 11.71 39.43 -11.91
N HIS A 6 10.50 40.00 -11.84
CA HIS A 6 10.16 41.06 -10.89
C HIS A 6 9.56 40.51 -9.58
N LEU A 7 9.23 39.22 -9.51
CA LEU A 7 8.69 38.61 -8.31
C LEU A 7 9.73 38.60 -7.17
N PRO A 8 9.30 38.65 -5.90
CA PRO A 8 10.17 38.39 -4.76
C PRO A 8 10.90 37.04 -4.85
N GLU A 9 12.11 36.97 -4.31
CA GLU A 9 12.96 35.77 -4.37
C GLU A 9 12.26 34.52 -3.83
N HIS A 10 11.58 34.61 -2.68
CA HIS A 10 10.85 33.47 -2.11
C HIS A 10 9.78 32.89 -3.05
N LEU A 11 9.15 33.73 -3.90
CA LEU A 11 8.21 33.25 -4.92
C LEU A 11 8.93 32.59 -6.09
N LEU A 12 10.11 33.09 -6.47
CA LEU A 12 10.93 32.47 -7.51
C LEU A 12 11.43 31.08 -7.06
N LEU A 13 11.91 30.96 -5.82
CA LEU A 13 12.32 29.67 -5.25
C LEU A 13 11.14 28.69 -5.17
N ARG A 14 9.94 29.19 -4.82
CA ARG A 14 8.72 28.39 -4.83
C ARG A 14 8.34 27.94 -6.25
N ILE A 15 8.45 28.81 -7.25
CA ILE A 15 8.22 28.45 -8.66
C ILE A 15 9.22 27.36 -9.10
N LEU A 16 10.51 27.55 -8.80
CA LEU A 16 11.55 26.58 -9.12
C LEU A 16 11.33 25.24 -8.43
N SER A 17 10.79 25.22 -7.21
CA SER A 17 10.46 23.97 -6.50
C SER A 17 9.34 23.14 -7.16
N PHE A 18 8.57 23.72 -8.07
CA PHE A 18 7.58 22.98 -8.87
C PHE A 18 8.16 22.37 -10.15
N LEU A 19 9.42 22.66 -10.48
CA LEU A 19 10.07 22.02 -11.63
C LEU A 19 10.35 20.54 -11.32
N PRO A 20 10.24 19.66 -12.33
CA PRO A 20 10.26 18.22 -12.09
C PRO A 20 11.64 17.67 -11.72
N SER A 21 12.73 18.29 -12.19
CA SER A 21 14.11 17.86 -11.91
C SER A 21 15.05 19.00 -11.54
N THR A 22 16.11 18.70 -10.78
CA THR A 22 17.19 19.66 -10.48
C THR A 22 17.86 20.16 -11.77
N LYS A 23 17.91 19.33 -12.82
CA LYS A 23 18.46 19.73 -14.12
C LYS A 23 17.65 20.89 -14.73
N ASP A 24 16.33 20.85 -14.64
CA ASP A 24 15.46 21.92 -15.14
C ASP A 24 15.61 23.19 -14.31
N VAL A 25 15.75 23.03 -12.98
CA VAL A 25 16.00 24.14 -12.06
C VAL A 25 17.33 24.82 -12.42
N VAL A 26 18.41 24.07 -12.58
CA VAL A 26 19.73 24.59 -12.97
C VAL A 26 19.66 25.24 -14.36
N ALA A 27 18.91 24.67 -15.30
CA ALA A 27 18.75 25.25 -16.65
C ALA A 27 18.15 26.67 -16.62
N THR A 28 17.38 27.04 -15.59
CA THR A 28 16.87 28.41 -15.44
C THR A 28 17.95 29.47 -15.25
N MET A 29 19.19 29.07 -14.89
CA MET A 29 20.30 29.98 -14.67
C MET A 29 20.64 30.86 -15.89
N VAL A 30 20.28 30.40 -17.10
CA VAL A 30 20.56 31.14 -18.35
C VAL A 30 19.49 32.17 -18.70
N LEU A 31 18.37 32.23 -17.96
CA LEU A 31 17.25 33.13 -18.26
C LEU A 31 17.62 34.60 -18.04
N SER A 32 18.31 34.91 -16.93
CA SER A 32 18.88 36.23 -16.68
C SER A 32 19.89 36.18 -15.53
N LYS A 33 20.63 37.28 -15.32
CA LYS A 33 21.54 37.44 -14.17
C LYS A 33 20.84 37.18 -12.83
N ARG A 34 19.54 37.46 -12.72
CA ARG A 34 18.77 37.23 -11.50
C ARG A 34 18.56 35.73 -11.22
N TRP A 35 18.42 34.92 -12.25
CA TRP A 35 18.19 33.47 -12.10
C TRP A 35 19.47 32.66 -11.93
N GLN A 36 20.62 33.25 -12.24
CA GLN A 36 21.93 32.59 -12.29
C GLN A 36 22.25 31.74 -11.04
N PHE A 37 21.85 32.21 -9.86
CA PHE A 37 22.16 31.57 -8.58
C PHE A 37 20.92 31.06 -7.83
N LEU A 38 19.70 31.31 -8.30
CA LEU A 38 18.50 30.92 -7.54
C LEU A 38 18.41 29.42 -7.31
N TRP A 39 18.90 28.62 -8.26
CA TRP A 39 18.91 27.16 -8.15
C TRP A 39 19.72 26.65 -6.96
N THR A 40 20.73 27.38 -6.46
CA THR A 40 21.55 26.95 -5.31
C THR A 40 20.77 27.04 -4.00
N LEU A 41 19.66 27.78 -3.97
CA LEU A 41 18.84 28.02 -2.78
C LEU A 41 17.54 27.21 -2.77
N VAL A 42 17.28 26.40 -3.81
CA VAL A 42 16.02 25.62 -3.91
C VAL A 42 16.05 24.43 -2.95
N PRO A 43 15.14 24.35 -1.95
CA PRO A 43 15.18 23.32 -0.92
C PRO A 43 14.77 21.92 -1.41
N ARG A 44 14.34 21.80 -2.67
CA ARG A 44 13.92 20.56 -3.32
C ARG A 44 14.92 20.18 -4.41
N LEU A 45 15.54 19.01 -4.26
CA LEU A 45 16.49 18.44 -5.22
C LEU A 45 15.99 17.07 -5.71
N VAL A 46 15.91 16.91 -7.03
CA VAL A 46 15.53 15.67 -7.71
C VAL A 46 16.54 15.34 -8.80
N TYR A 47 17.29 14.28 -8.60
CA TYR A 47 18.29 13.78 -9.55
C TYR A 47 17.77 12.50 -10.21
N ASP A 48 17.48 12.56 -11.51
CA ASP A 48 17.00 11.42 -12.29
C ASP A 48 18.05 10.98 -13.32
N GLY A 49 18.71 9.86 -13.02
CA GLY A 49 19.73 9.22 -13.83
C GLY A 49 19.20 8.12 -14.76
N ARG A 50 17.89 7.85 -14.73
CA ARG A 50 17.26 6.75 -15.52
C ARG A 50 17.12 7.07 -17.00
N HIS A 51 17.38 8.32 -17.39
CA HIS A 51 17.31 8.75 -18.77
C HIS A 51 18.41 8.10 -19.63
N ARG A 52 17.98 7.24 -20.57
CA ARG A 52 18.83 6.49 -21.52
C ARG A 52 19.83 7.33 -22.33
N ASN A 53 19.61 8.63 -22.44
CA ASN A 53 20.43 9.56 -23.23
C ASN A 53 21.55 10.27 -22.44
N ILE A 54 21.69 10.00 -21.13
CA ILE A 54 22.72 10.61 -20.29
C ILE A 54 23.82 9.57 -20.06
N THR A 55 25.08 9.92 -20.37
CA THR A 55 26.20 9.05 -20.00
C THR A 55 26.36 9.10 -18.48
N LYS A 56 26.59 7.96 -17.82
CA LYS A 56 26.64 7.90 -16.35
C LYS A 56 27.62 8.90 -15.73
N GLU A 57 28.82 9.02 -16.30
CA GLU A 57 29.82 9.98 -15.84
C GLU A 57 29.32 11.43 -15.90
N SER A 58 28.47 11.76 -16.87
CA SER A 58 27.86 13.09 -16.94
C SER A 58 26.80 13.30 -15.86
N PHE A 59 26.09 12.25 -15.46
CA PHE A 59 25.14 12.29 -14.35
C PHE A 59 25.86 12.47 -13.01
N SER A 60 26.80 11.59 -12.65
CA SER A 60 27.50 11.71 -11.36
C SER A 60 28.21 13.05 -11.21
N ARG A 61 28.90 13.50 -12.27
CA ARG A 61 29.57 14.80 -12.29
C ARG A 61 28.59 15.97 -12.14
N PHE A 62 27.37 15.85 -12.67
CA PHE A 62 26.32 16.84 -12.47
C PHE A 62 25.86 16.85 -11.02
N VAL A 63 25.56 15.69 -10.43
CA VAL A 63 25.14 15.56 -9.03
C VAL A 63 26.22 16.12 -8.10
N ASP A 64 27.48 15.73 -8.29
CA ASP A 64 28.63 16.20 -7.49
C ASP A 64 28.74 17.72 -7.51
N ARG A 65 28.74 18.31 -8.71
CA ARG A 65 28.84 19.77 -8.86
C ARG A 65 27.63 20.49 -8.28
N SER A 66 26.44 19.95 -8.50
CA SER A 66 25.19 20.52 -7.99
C SER A 66 25.19 20.53 -6.46
N LEU A 67 25.49 19.40 -5.81
CA LEU A 67 25.55 19.29 -4.35
C LEU A 67 26.66 20.15 -3.73
N LEU A 68 27.80 20.28 -4.41
CA LEU A 68 28.92 21.13 -3.97
C LEU A 68 28.54 22.61 -3.98
N LEU A 69 27.87 23.06 -5.04
CA LEU A 69 27.49 24.46 -5.24
C LEU A 69 26.16 24.85 -4.58
N HIS A 70 25.38 23.87 -4.14
CA HIS A 70 24.13 24.14 -3.45
C HIS A 70 24.41 24.91 -2.15
N GLU A 71 23.53 25.80 -1.73
CA GLU A 71 23.74 26.69 -0.57
C GLU A 71 22.59 26.62 0.45
N ALA A 72 21.47 25.97 0.10
CA ALA A 72 20.37 25.83 1.04
C ALA A 72 20.83 25.11 2.34
N PRO A 73 20.51 25.68 3.52
CA PRO A 73 20.92 25.12 4.81
C PRO A 73 20.08 23.90 5.20
N VAL A 74 18.84 23.83 4.72
CA VAL A 74 17.89 22.74 4.95
C VAL A 74 17.34 22.29 3.60
N LEU A 75 17.32 20.98 3.38
CA LEU A 75 16.66 20.37 2.24
C LEU A 75 15.31 19.79 2.69
N ASP A 76 14.22 20.34 2.16
CA ASP A 76 12.88 19.81 2.42
C ASP A 76 12.70 18.46 1.73
N TYR A 77 13.28 18.28 0.55
CA TYR A 77 13.16 17.04 -0.20
C TYR A 77 14.41 16.77 -1.05
N LEU A 78 14.88 15.53 -0.98
CA LEU A 78 15.98 15.03 -1.78
C LEU A 78 15.63 13.67 -2.37
N GLN A 79 15.70 13.56 -3.69
CA GLN A 79 15.48 12.29 -4.39
C GLN A 79 16.62 11.95 -5.33
N PHE A 80 17.07 10.70 -5.24
CA PHE A 80 17.98 10.07 -6.18
C PHE A 80 17.25 8.93 -6.89
N ARG A 81 17.18 9.01 -8.21
CA ARG A 81 16.69 7.95 -9.09
C ARG A 81 17.85 7.48 -9.93
N LEU A 82 18.39 6.31 -9.60
CA LEU A 82 19.64 5.80 -10.15
C LEU A 82 19.35 4.66 -11.12
N GLY A 83 20.14 4.59 -12.18
CA GLY A 83 20.12 3.42 -13.06
C GLY A 83 20.91 2.26 -12.45
N TRP A 84 20.53 1.03 -12.77
CA TRP A 84 21.13 -0.23 -12.30
C TRP A 84 22.67 -0.33 -12.27
N LYS A 85 23.39 0.43 -13.10
CA LYS A 85 24.77 0.06 -13.41
C LYS A 85 25.77 0.57 -12.34
N SER A 86 26.14 -0.30 -11.40
CA SER A 86 27.22 -0.28 -10.37
C SER A 86 27.91 1.05 -10.01
N SER A 87 28.49 1.78 -10.96
CA SER A 87 29.18 3.06 -10.72
C SER A 87 28.32 4.16 -10.10
N ASP A 88 27.00 4.17 -10.30
CA ASP A 88 26.11 5.18 -9.70
C ASP A 88 25.87 4.90 -8.20
N VAL A 89 25.94 3.63 -7.81
CA VAL A 89 25.81 3.17 -6.42
C VAL A 89 27.04 3.54 -5.62
N ASP A 90 28.24 3.38 -6.18
CA ASP A 90 29.49 3.75 -5.49
C ASP A 90 29.52 5.24 -5.10
N ASN A 91 28.88 6.09 -5.91
CA ASN A 91 28.80 7.53 -5.67
C ASN A 91 27.78 7.91 -4.59
N ILE A 92 26.82 7.03 -4.27
CA ILE A 92 25.78 7.34 -3.30
C ILE A 92 26.38 7.63 -1.92
N GLY A 93 27.53 7.02 -1.58
CA GLY A 93 28.27 7.31 -0.35
C GLY A 93 28.94 8.67 -0.32
N VAL A 94 29.32 9.19 -1.48
CA VAL A 94 29.84 10.55 -1.60
C VAL A 94 28.69 11.54 -1.44
N TRP A 95 27.57 11.32 -2.15
CA TRP A 95 26.40 12.19 -2.07
C TRP A 95 25.78 12.19 -0.69
N ALA A 96 25.73 11.03 -0.04
CA ALA A 96 25.34 10.86 1.35
C ALA A 96 26.05 11.81 2.30
N ARG A 97 27.39 11.85 2.21
CA ARG A 97 28.20 12.73 3.06
C ARG A 97 28.00 14.20 2.73
N ALA A 98 27.75 14.53 1.45
CA ALA A 98 27.46 15.91 1.05
C ALA A 98 26.12 16.39 1.61
N VAL A 99 25.10 15.53 1.64
CA VAL A 99 23.74 15.88 2.08
C VAL A 99 23.53 15.71 3.58
N ALA A 100 24.35 14.89 4.23
CA ALA A 100 24.42 14.76 5.68
C ALA A 100 24.55 16.11 6.40
N ARG A 101 25.26 17.08 5.81
CA ARG A 101 25.42 18.43 6.36
C ARG A 101 24.21 19.37 6.14
N ARG A 102 23.16 18.92 5.46
CA ARG A 102 22.07 19.76 4.91
C ARG A 102 20.71 19.52 5.58
N HIS A 103 20.67 18.82 6.72
CA HIS A 103 19.44 18.58 7.50
C HIS A 103 18.22 18.18 6.65
N VAL A 104 18.36 17.06 5.93
CA VAL A 104 17.33 16.59 4.98
C VAL A 104 16.08 16.11 5.71
N ARG A 105 14.90 16.64 5.33
CA ARG A 105 13.59 16.24 5.89
C ARG A 105 12.98 15.03 5.22
N GLU A 106 13.03 14.97 3.89
CA GLU A 106 12.54 13.83 3.12
C GLU A 106 13.64 13.31 2.18
N LEU A 107 13.94 12.01 2.29
CA LEU A 107 14.92 11.33 1.45
C LEU A 107 14.25 10.18 0.70
N VAL A 108 14.42 10.17 -0.62
CA VAL A 108 13.97 9.10 -1.51
C VAL A 108 15.16 8.59 -2.33
N ILE A 109 15.42 7.28 -2.26
CA ILE A 109 16.44 6.62 -3.07
C ILE A 109 15.76 5.47 -3.82
N GLU A 110 15.79 5.56 -5.14
CA GLU A 110 15.18 4.60 -6.06
C GLU A 110 16.25 4.11 -7.03
N ILE A 111 16.47 2.79 -7.11
CA ILE A 111 17.36 2.19 -8.10
C ILE A 111 16.52 1.40 -9.10
N ASP A 112 16.74 1.62 -10.40
CA ASP A 112 16.06 0.84 -11.43
C ASP A 112 16.60 -0.60 -11.48
N GLY A 113 15.70 -1.56 -11.32
CA GLY A 113 15.98 -2.99 -11.47
C GLY A 113 16.54 -3.67 -10.22
N ILE A 114 16.34 -4.99 -10.15
CA ILE A 114 16.95 -5.89 -9.16
C ILE A 114 17.98 -6.71 -9.93
N SER A 115 19.24 -6.73 -9.50
CA SER A 115 20.11 -7.88 -9.79
C SER A 115 20.70 -8.44 -8.52
N TRP A 116 20.48 -9.73 -8.42
CA TRP A 116 20.91 -10.62 -7.37
C TRP A 116 22.42 -10.87 -7.36
N THR A 117 23.16 -10.29 -8.31
CA THR A 117 24.60 -10.55 -8.49
C THR A 117 25.49 -9.44 -7.94
N ASP A 118 25.06 -8.18 -7.96
CA ASP A 118 25.81 -7.02 -7.46
C ASP A 118 24.87 -6.01 -6.80
N PRO A 119 24.32 -6.32 -5.62
CA PRO A 119 23.23 -5.55 -5.07
C PRO A 119 23.77 -4.26 -4.41
N ALA A 120 23.00 -3.18 -4.57
CA ALA A 120 23.46 -1.84 -4.22
C ALA A 120 23.38 -1.59 -2.72
N THR A 121 24.52 -1.39 -2.05
CA THR A 121 24.53 -1.11 -0.60
C THR A 121 24.38 0.36 -0.30
N ILE A 122 23.53 0.69 0.68
CA ILE A 122 23.39 2.07 1.13
C ILE A 122 24.45 2.37 2.21
N PRO A 123 25.29 3.40 2.02
CA PRO A 123 26.30 3.79 2.99
C PRO A 123 25.67 4.41 4.23
N LYS A 124 26.19 3.97 5.38
CA LYS A 124 25.77 4.35 6.75
C LYS A 124 25.64 5.86 6.98
N SER A 125 26.41 6.66 6.25
CA SER A 125 26.36 8.13 6.33
C SER A 125 25.01 8.73 5.91
N LEU A 126 24.16 8.02 5.16
CA LEU A 126 22.80 8.49 4.84
C LEU A 126 21.89 8.45 6.06
N TYR A 127 22.07 7.45 6.91
CA TYR A 127 21.19 7.17 8.04
C TYR A 127 21.63 7.84 9.34
N THR A 128 22.95 7.99 9.51
CA THR A 128 23.55 8.45 10.76
C THR A 128 23.45 9.95 11.00
N VAL A 129 23.13 10.77 9.99
CA VAL A 129 23.37 12.22 10.09
C VAL A 129 22.11 13.09 10.06
N SER A 130 20.94 12.57 9.74
CA SER A 130 19.73 13.39 9.67
C SER A 130 18.77 13.17 10.83
N GLY A 131 19.07 13.78 11.97
CA GLY A 131 18.12 13.90 13.10
C GLY A 131 16.85 14.68 12.76
N MET A 132 16.74 15.26 11.55
CA MET A 132 15.56 15.96 11.03
C MET A 132 14.82 15.16 9.94
N LEU A 133 15.26 13.94 9.64
CA LEU A 133 14.61 13.10 8.65
C LEU A 133 13.24 12.66 9.15
N VAL A 134 12.20 13.09 8.44
CA VAL A 134 10.79 12.79 8.73
C VAL A 134 10.28 11.67 7.83
N LYS A 135 10.75 11.59 6.59
CA LYS A 135 10.34 10.58 5.62
C LYS A 135 11.55 9.94 4.92
N LEU A 136 11.56 8.61 4.88
CA LEU A 136 12.56 7.82 4.18
C LEU A 136 11.87 6.82 3.27
N LYS A 137 12.17 6.87 1.96
CA LYS A 137 11.79 5.83 1.00
C LYS A 137 13.06 5.24 0.38
N LEU A 138 13.17 3.92 0.44
CA LEU A 138 14.25 3.14 -0.15
C LEU A 138 13.66 2.10 -1.09
N GLU A 139 14.24 1.94 -2.27
CA GLU A 139 13.76 1.02 -3.29
C GLU A 139 14.92 0.32 -4.02
N ASN A 140 14.89 -1.02 -4.10
CA ASN A 140 15.86 -1.90 -4.76
C ASN A 140 17.30 -1.79 -4.18
N LEU A 141 17.45 -1.96 -2.86
CA LEU A 141 18.69 -1.68 -2.13
C LEU A 141 19.00 -2.76 -1.08
N VAL A 142 20.27 -2.90 -0.72
CA VAL A 142 20.72 -3.74 0.40
C VAL A 142 20.98 -2.89 1.62
N LEU A 143 20.36 -3.28 2.73
CA LEU A 143 20.63 -2.75 4.05
C LEU A 143 21.59 -3.67 4.79
N VAL A 144 22.77 -3.13 5.10
CA VAL A 144 23.82 -3.87 5.83
C VAL A 144 23.81 -3.46 7.29
N ASP A 145 23.79 -4.45 8.18
CA ASP A 145 23.87 -4.23 9.63
C ASP A 145 25.26 -3.76 10.05
N ASP A 146 25.30 -2.82 10.99
CA ASP A 146 26.52 -2.47 11.71
C ASP A 146 26.19 -2.27 13.18
N VAL A 147 26.32 -3.39 13.90
CA VAL A 147 26.11 -3.48 15.33
C VAL A 147 27.00 -2.50 16.12
N ALA A 148 28.13 -2.04 15.56
CA ALA A 148 29.06 -1.13 16.22
C ALA A 148 28.57 0.33 16.26
N SER A 149 27.60 0.71 15.41
CA SER A 149 27.05 2.07 15.39
C SER A 149 25.54 2.05 15.12
N PRO A 150 24.71 1.79 16.15
CA PRO A 150 23.26 1.78 15.99
C PRO A 150 22.78 3.16 15.56
N VAL A 151 22.10 3.19 14.40
CA VAL A 151 21.48 4.38 13.84
C VAL A 151 20.27 4.74 14.69
N SER A 152 19.99 6.02 14.93
CA SER A 152 18.72 6.46 15.54
C SER A 152 17.99 7.44 14.63
N PHE A 153 16.78 7.05 14.21
CA PHE A 153 15.88 7.87 13.41
C PHE A 153 14.85 8.57 14.31
N SER A 154 15.35 9.50 15.13
CA SER A 154 14.57 10.16 16.20
C SER A 154 13.37 11.01 15.72
N SER A 155 13.37 11.45 14.46
CA SER A 155 12.30 12.28 13.87
C SER A 155 11.50 11.56 12.77
N LEU A 156 11.82 10.30 12.48
CA LEU A 156 11.27 9.59 11.32
C LEU A 156 9.84 9.14 11.61
N LYS A 157 8.90 9.70 10.85
CA LYS A 157 7.46 9.41 10.94
C LYS A 157 6.99 8.46 9.85
N ILE A 158 7.63 8.48 8.68
CA ILE A 158 7.22 7.71 7.51
C ILE A 158 8.41 6.93 6.98
N LEU A 159 8.29 5.60 6.97
CA LEU A 159 9.29 4.69 6.39
C LEU A 159 8.65 3.87 5.27
N SER A 160 9.31 3.80 4.13
CA SER A 160 8.90 2.98 2.99
C SER A 160 10.10 2.17 2.50
N LEU A 161 9.96 0.85 2.50
CA LEU A 161 10.96 -0.12 2.09
C LEU A 161 10.38 -0.95 0.95
N VAL A 162 10.94 -0.83 -0.24
CA VAL A 162 10.45 -1.49 -1.45
C VAL A 162 11.57 -2.35 -2.03
N PHE A 163 11.36 -3.67 -2.13
CA PHE A 163 12.32 -4.63 -2.66
C PHE A 163 13.70 -4.48 -2.01
N ILE A 164 13.74 -4.59 -0.68
CA ILE A 164 14.94 -4.41 0.13
C ILE A 164 15.47 -5.77 0.58
N GLU A 165 16.78 -5.98 0.41
CA GLU A 165 17.51 -7.10 1.01
C GLU A 165 18.12 -6.67 2.35
N TYR A 166 17.99 -7.49 3.38
CA TYR A 166 18.41 -7.17 4.75
C TYR A 166 19.58 -8.04 5.16
N ALA A 167 20.84 -7.63 4.99
CA ALA A 167 22.00 -8.54 5.19
C ALA A 167 22.09 -9.23 6.57
N GLY A 168 21.39 -8.72 7.59
CA GLY A 168 21.24 -9.35 8.92
C GLY A 168 19.91 -10.08 9.17
N GLY A 169 19.12 -10.34 8.12
CA GLY A 169 17.82 -11.03 8.16
C GLY A 169 16.81 -10.42 9.12
N ASP A 170 16.02 -11.29 9.75
CA ASP A 170 14.94 -10.96 10.69
C ASP A 170 15.38 -10.05 11.85
N GLU A 171 16.57 -10.30 12.42
CA GLU A 171 17.08 -9.53 13.57
C GLU A 171 17.33 -8.06 13.17
N TYR A 172 17.83 -7.84 11.96
CA TYR A 172 18.12 -6.50 11.48
C TYR A 172 16.85 -5.67 11.27
N VAL A 173 15.77 -6.25 10.73
CA VAL A 173 14.47 -5.58 10.59
C VAL A 173 13.98 -5.10 11.96
N ASN A 174 14.02 -5.96 12.97
CA ASN A 174 13.60 -5.61 14.33
C ASN A 174 14.48 -4.49 14.93
N ARG A 175 15.80 -4.56 14.73
CA ARG A 175 16.75 -3.51 15.15
C ARG A 175 16.45 -2.17 14.47
N LEU A 176 16.18 -2.18 13.17
CA LEU A 176 15.85 -1.00 12.37
C LEU A 176 14.58 -0.31 12.89
N LEU A 177 13.53 -1.08 13.15
CA LEU A 177 12.25 -0.54 13.65
C LEU A 177 12.36 -0.02 15.08
N THR A 178 13.13 -0.70 15.95
CA THR A 178 13.41 -0.22 17.32
C THR A 178 14.11 1.15 17.30
N ASN A 179 14.88 1.44 16.26
CA ASN A 179 15.57 2.69 16.06
C ASN A 179 14.69 3.82 15.47
N CYS A 180 13.39 3.58 15.26
CA CYS A 180 12.43 4.56 14.74
C CYS A 180 11.32 4.87 15.79
N PRO A 181 11.64 5.55 16.90
CA PRO A 181 10.75 5.66 18.07
C PRO A 181 9.47 6.49 17.86
N VAL A 182 9.39 7.29 16.79
CA VAL A 182 8.25 8.17 16.48
C VAL A 182 7.56 7.79 15.17
N LEU A 183 7.79 6.57 14.67
CA LEU A 183 7.25 6.09 13.39
C LEU A 183 5.72 5.99 13.44
N GLU A 184 5.05 6.66 12.51
CA GLU A 184 3.59 6.72 12.40
C GLU A 184 3.07 5.95 11.17
N GLU A 185 3.85 5.90 10.08
CA GLU A 185 3.49 5.22 8.83
C GLU A 185 4.62 4.32 8.36
N PHE A 186 4.28 3.07 8.03
CA PHE A 186 5.24 2.09 7.54
C PHE A 186 4.69 1.33 6.33
N TYR A 187 5.47 1.33 5.25
CA TYR A 187 5.14 0.67 4.00
C TYR A 187 6.26 -0.30 3.62
N VAL A 188 5.89 -1.54 3.33
CA VAL A 188 6.82 -2.60 2.93
C VAL A 188 6.30 -3.26 1.67
N ASP A 189 7.14 -3.34 0.64
CA ASP A 189 6.91 -4.18 -0.53
C ASP A 189 8.08 -5.16 -0.62
N ARG A 190 7.81 -6.45 -0.44
CA ARG A 190 8.84 -7.49 -0.35
C ARG A 190 9.21 -8.00 -1.73
N CYS A 191 10.48 -8.39 -1.91
CA CYS A 191 10.95 -9.02 -3.15
C CYS A 191 10.95 -10.55 -3.02
N LEU A 192 10.93 -11.22 -4.18
CA LEU A 192 11.26 -12.64 -4.32
C LEU A 192 12.60 -12.92 -3.63
N ASP A 193 12.70 -14.01 -2.87
CA ASP A 193 13.95 -14.44 -2.21
C ASP A 193 14.58 -13.41 -1.25
N ASP A 194 13.78 -12.51 -0.67
CA ASP A 194 14.30 -11.72 0.44
C ASP A 194 14.75 -12.66 1.57
N ASN A 195 15.78 -12.24 2.30
CA ASN A 195 16.41 -13.07 3.32
C ASN A 195 15.73 -12.94 4.69
N VAL A 196 14.46 -12.54 4.72
CA VAL A 196 13.66 -12.40 5.93
C VAL A 196 12.59 -13.48 5.95
N THR A 197 12.61 -14.36 6.94
CA THR A 197 11.57 -15.40 7.06
C THR A 197 10.39 -14.87 7.85
N ILE A 198 10.64 -14.24 8.99
CA ILE A 198 9.60 -13.68 9.86
C ILE A 198 9.76 -12.17 9.94
N PHE A 199 8.87 -11.46 9.26
CA PHE A 199 8.85 -10.00 9.27
C PHE A 199 8.12 -9.49 10.51
N CYS A 200 8.89 -9.01 11.50
CA CYS A 200 8.35 -8.58 12.79
C CYS A 200 8.23 -7.05 12.90
N VAL A 201 7.01 -6.56 13.11
CA VAL A 201 6.68 -5.14 13.28
C VAL A 201 6.24 -4.87 14.72
N ARG A 202 7.17 -4.40 15.56
CA ARG A 202 6.87 -4.00 16.95
C ARG A 202 7.05 -2.49 17.11
N VAL A 203 6.02 -1.73 16.76
CA VAL A 203 6.07 -0.27 16.72
C VAL A 203 4.80 0.31 17.36
N PRO A 204 4.84 0.71 18.64
CA PRO A 204 3.64 1.13 19.36
C PRO A 204 3.05 2.46 18.87
N THR A 205 3.84 3.31 18.22
CA THR A 205 3.39 4.60 17.65
C THR A 205 2.77 4.47 16.26
N LEU A 206 2.83 3.28 15.65
CA LEU A 206 2.43 3.06 14.27
C LEU A 206 0.91 3.19 14.11
N LYS A 207 0.48 4.02 13.16
CA LYS A 207 -0.92 4.29 12.81
C LYS A 207 -1.29 3.67 11.47
N ILE A 208 -0.36 3.62 10.51
CA ILE A 208 -0.59 3.07 9.18
C ILE A 208 0.47 2.02 8.87
N LEU A 209 0.01 0.81 8.54
CA LEU A 209 0.86 -0.28 8.05
C LEU A 209 0.33 -0.76 6.71
N GLY A 210 1.18 -0.71 5.68
CA GLY A 210 0.92 -1.34 4.39
C GLY A 210 2.02 -2.34 4.07
N MET A 211 1.64 -3.59 3.77
CA MET A 211 2.58 -4.65 3.42
C MET A 211 2.11 -5.36 2.16
N SER A 212 3.03 -5.56 1.21
CA SER A 212 2.81 -6.39 0.04
C SER A 212 3.93 -7.41 -0.13
N ASN A 213 3.54 -8.62 -0.53
CA ASN A 213 4.40 -9.75 -0.82
C ASN A 213 3.80 -10.49 -2.03
N LEU A 214 4.46 -10.34 -3.18
CA LEU A 214 3.97 -10.75 -4.49
C LEU A 214 4.80 -11.88 -5.11
N THR A 215 5.40 -12.74 -4.30
CA THR A 215 6.23 -13.84 -4.82
C THR A 215 5.40 -14.83 -5.65
N ASP A 216 5.99 -15.35 -6.74
CA ASP A 216 5.39 -16.39 -7.58
C ASP A 216 5.40 -17.74 -6.84
N ASP A 217 4.27 -18.45 -6.90
CA ASP A 217 3.87 -19.66 -6.15
C ASP A 217 4.76 -20.93 -6.34
N ASP A 218 5.91 -20.85 -7.01
CA ASP A 218 6.59 -22.05 -7.55
C ASP A 218 7.65 -22.68 -6.62
N GLU A 219 8.06 -22.04 -5.52
CA GLU A 219 9.02 -22.61 -4.58
C GLU A 219 8.40 -22.86 -3.19
N HIS A 220 7.98 -24.10 -2.96
CA HIS A 220 7.66 -24.61 -1.63
C HIS A 220 8.93 -24.63 -0.75
N SER A 221 9.24 -23.51 -0.10
CA SER A 221 10.19 -23.53 1.01
C SER A 221 9.50 -24.16 2.23
N ASP A 222 10.09 -25.21 2.80
CA ASP A 222 9.64 -25.79 4.08
C ASP A 222 9.79 -24.83 5.28
N GLU A 223 10.41 -23.66 5.08
CA GLU A 223 10.62 -22.65 6.12
C GLU A 223 9.38 -21.76 6.31
N PRO A 224 8.98 -21.50 7.57
CA PRO A 224 7.79 -20.72 7.87
C PRO A 224 8.01 -19.23 7.53
N ASN A 225 7.50 -18.78 6.39
CA ASN A 225 7.41 -17.36 6.06
C ASN A 225 6.20 -16.72 6.76
N GLY A 226 6.36 -15.56 7.37
CA GLY A 226 5.22 -14.89 8.00
C GLY A 226 5.48 -13.49 8.52
N VAL A 227 4.40 -12.89 9.02
CA VAL A 227 4.39 -11.52 9.51
C VAL A 227 3.84 -11.49 10.94
N VAL A 228 4.56 -10.85 11.86
CA VAL A 228 4.13 -10.70 13.26
C VAL A 228 4.04 -9.21 13.60
N ILE A 229 2.87 -8.75 14.04
CA ILE A 229 2.59 -7.33 14.26
C ILE A 229 2.16 -7.08 15.71
N ASP A 230 2.89 -6.20 16.39
CA ASP A 230 2.52 -5.56 17.67
C ASP A 230 2.53 -4.04 17.50
N ALA A 231 1.35 -3.49 17.20
CA ALA A 231 1.15 -2.07 16.90
C ALA A 231 -0.18 -1.58 17.48
N SER A 232 -0.23 -1.33 18.80
CA SER A 232 -1.48 -0.99 19.51
C SER A 232 -2.18 0.30 19.05
N SER A 233 -1.47 1.20 18.36
CA SER A 233 -2.02 2.46 17.84
C SER A 233 -2.50 2.38 16.40
N LEU A 234 -2.54 1.19 15.81
CA LEU A 234 -2.83 1.01 14.39
C LEU A 234 -4.27 1.43 14.03
N GLU A 235 -4.39 2.33 13.06
CA GLU A 235 -5.66 2.88 12.55
C GLU A 235 -5.98 2.34 11.16
N THR A 236 -4.96 2.10 10.33
CA THR A 236 -5.09 1.53 8.99
C THR A 236 -4.12 0.37 8.79
N PHE A 237 -4.66 -0.76 8.36
CA PHE A 237 -3.88 -1.96 8.08
C PHE A 237 -4.15 -2.44 6.64
N THR A 238 -3.10 -2.64 5.86
CA THR A 238 -3.20 -3.25 4.53
C THR A 238 -2.17 -4.36 4.42
N ILE A 239 -2.63 -5.54 4.03
CA ILE A 239 -1.78 -6.68 3.71
C ILE A 239 -2.21 -7.30 2.38
N LEU A 240 -1.25 -7.45 1.48
CA LEU A 240 -1.37 -8.15 0.21
C LEU A 240 -0.31 -9.24 0.18
N ASP A 241 -0.65 -10.47 0.53
CA ASP A 241 0.33 -11.56 0.61
C ASP A 241 -0.20 -12.83 -0.05
N ARG A 242 0.39 -13.18 -1.20
CA ARG A 242 -0.02 -14.35 -1.97
C ARG A 242 0.74 -15.63 -1.65
N THR A 243 1.60 -15.60 -0.63
CA THR A 243 2.36 -16.77 -0.18
C THR A 243 1.53 -17.71 0.70
N ASP A 244 2.03 -18.94 0.90
CA ASP A 244 1.50 -19.92 1.87
C ASP A 244 1.97 -19.65 3.31
N GLY A 245 2.31 -18.39 3.63
CA GLY A 245 2.79 -17.98 4.94
C GLY A 245 1.70 -17.82 6.00
N PHE A 246 2.01 -17.03 7.03
CA PHE A 246 1.04 -16.64 8.06
C PHE A 246 1.16 -15.17 8.43
N CYS A 247 0.10 -14.60 9.02
CA CYS A 247 0.18 -13.31 9.70
C CYS A 247 -0.51 -13.38 11.07
N VAL A 248 0.19 -12.88 12.10
CA VAL A 248 -0.29 -12.83 13.48
C VAL A 248 -0.26 -11.40 13.99
N LEU A 249 -1.41 -10.96 14.50
CA LEU A 249 -1.54 -9.74 15.29
C LEU A 249 -1.42 -10.15 16.76
N GLU A 250 -0.36 -9.71 17.46
CA GLU A 250 -0.07 -10.15 18.85
C GLU A 250 -1.11 -9.61 19.85
N LYS A 251 -1.77 -8.50 19.51
CA LYS A 251 -2.78 -7.83 20.34
C LYS A 251 -3.97 -7.39 19.49
N GLU A 252 -5.10 -7.20 20.16
CA GLU A 252 -6.29 -6.61 19.53
C GLU A 252 -6.03 -5.15 19.15
N MET A 253 -6.42 -4.78 17.93
CA MET A 253 -6.19 -3.46 17.36
C MET A 253 -7.38 -2.55 17.68
N HIS A 254 -7.43 -2.03 18.90
CA HIS A 254 -8.58 -1.26 19.39
C HIS A 254 -8.87 0.04 18.61
N ASN A 255 -7.86 0.61 17.95
CA ASN A 255 -7.98 1.87 17.19
C ASN A 255 -8.21 1.65 15.69
N ILE A 256 -8.31 0.40 15.22
CA ILE A 256 -8.41 0.11 13.80
C ILE A 256 -9.69 0.70 13.20
N VAL A 257 -9.54 1.49 12.14
CA VAL A 257 -10.64 2.11 11.40
C VAL A 257 -10.82 1.42 10.06
N LYS A 258 -9.72 1.13 9.37
CA LYS A 258 -9.72 0.53 8.04
C LYS A 258 -8.78 -0.67 7.97
N ALA A 259 -9.23 -1.76 7.38
CA ALA A 259 -8.39 -2.92 7.08
C ALA A 259 -8.64 -3.43 5.66
N ASP A 260 -7.57 -3.58 4.88
CA ASP A 260 -7.60 -4.19 3.54
C ASP A 260 -6.74 -5.45 3.58
N ILE A 261 -7.36 -6.64 3.56
CA ILE A 261 -6.71 -7.93 3.69
C ILE A 261 -6.90 -8.70 2.38
N ASP A 262 -5.80 -8.95 1.66
CA ASP A 262 -5.72 -9.84 0.51
C ASP A 262 -4.64 -10.89 0.77
N ILE A 263 -5.02 -12.08 1.21
CA ILE A 263 -4.08 -13.11 1.63
C ILE A 263 -4.47 -14.50 1.14
N MET A 264 -3.46 -15.35 0.91
CA MET A 264 -3.65 -16.76 0.51
C MET A 264 -3.54 -17.75 1.66
N TYR A 265 -3.32 -17.28 2.90
CA TYR A 265 -3.10 -18.14 4.06
C TYR A 265 -4.28 -19.07 4.39
N ASN A 266 -3.95 -20.26 4.89
CA ASN A 266 -4.93 -21.25 5.36
C ASN A 266 -5.57 -20.90 6.72
N HIS A 267 -4.91 -20.06 7.54
CA HIS A 267 -5.32 -19.73 8.92
C HIS A 267 -5.44 -18.21 9.17
N SER A 268 -6.41 -17.57 8.53
CA SER A 268 -6.64 -16.11 8.62
C SER A 268 -7.55 -15.68 9.79
N GLU A 269 -8.08 -16.63 10.57
CA GLU A 269 -9.08 -16.39 11.60
C GLU A 269 -8.56 -15.49 12.74
N LYS A 270 -7.28 -15.63 13.08
CA LYS A 270 -6.62 -14.85 14.13
C LYS A 270 -6.53 -13.36 13.77
N ILE A 271 -6.30 -13.06 12.50
CA ILE A 271 -6.23 -11.68 12.00
C ILE A 271 -7.61 -11.04 12.14
N LEU A 272 -8.65 -11.72 11.64
CA LEU A 272 -10.02 -11.22 11.66
C LEU A 272 -10.53 -10.94 13.08
N CYS A 273 -10.22 -11.81 14.05
CA CYS A 273 -10.59 -11.58 15.46
C CYS A 273 -9.85 -10.42 16.11
N SER A 274 -8.65 -10.10 15.64
CA SER A 274 -7.85 -9.02 16.22
C SER A 274 -8.23 -7.64 15.69
N ILE A 275 -9.06 -7.57 14.64
CA ILE A 275 -9.51 -6.31 14.01
C ILE A 275 -11.02 -6.09 14.09
N THR A 276 -11.73 -6.76 15.02
CA THR A 276 -13.19 -6.63 15.16
C THR A 276 -13.74 -5.19 15.31
N PRO A 277 -13.01 -4.19 15.84
CA PRO A 277 -13.48 -2.80 15.91
C PRO A 277 -13.51 -2.05 14.57
N VAL A 278 -13.04 -2.66 13.47
CA VAL A 278 -12.91 -2.03 12.15
C VAL A 278 -14.24 -1.48 11.61
N LYS A 279 -14.18 -0.35 10.89
CA LYS A 279 -15.35 0.31 10.29
C LYS A 279 -15.44 0.12 8.77
N ASP A 280 -14.30 0.02 8.09
CA ASP A 280 -14.19 -0.26 6.65
C ASP A 280 -13.26 -1.46 6.44
N LEU A 281 -13.81 -2.57 5.93
CA LEU A 281 -13.07 -3.83 5.76
C LEU A 281 -13.13 -4.27 4.30
N LEU A 282 -11.98 -4.55 3.70
CA LEU A 282 -11.85 -5.28 2.45
C LEU A 282 -11.25 -6.65 2.71
N LEU A 283 -11.89 -7.72 2.23
CA LEU A 283 -11.39 -9.09 2.32
C LEU A 283 -11.24 -9.74 0.94
N CYS A 284 -10.11 -10.39 0.73
CA CYS A 284 -9.81 -11.31 -0.36
C CYS A 284 -9.02 -12.47 0.24
N LEU A 285 -9.65 -13.63 0.44
CA LEU A 285 -9.06 -14.79 1.14
C LEU A 285 -9.14 -16.01 0.22
N SER A 286 -8.07 -16.82 0.12
CA SER A 286 -8.04 -18.02 -0.76
C SER A 286 -8.53 -19.32 -0.10
N SER A 287 -8.61 -19.38 1.23
CA SER A 287 -9.19 -20.50 1.98
C SER A 287 -10.46 -20.04 2.69
N SER A 288 -11.46 -20.91 2.80
CA SER A 288 -12.81 -20.54 3.26
C SER A 288 -13.46 -21.52 4.24
N LYS A 289 -12.93 -22.74 4.40
CA LYS A 289 -13.49 -23.71 5.35
C LYS A 289 -13.19 -23.36 6.80
N ASP A 290 -12.00 -22.82 7.07
CA ASP A 290 -11.54 -22.46 8.43
C ASP A 290 -11.14 -20.98 8.58
N ALA A 291 -11.23 -20.20 7.48
CA ALA A 291 -10.73 -18.83 7.44
C ALA A 291 -11.57 -17.81 8.23
N TYR A 292 -12.84 -18.10 8.49
CA TYR A 292 -13.69 -17.20 9.27
C TYR A 292 -13.81 -17.68 10.73
N PRO A 293 -13.43 -16.85 11.70
CA PRO A 293 -13.46 -17.24 13.10
C PRO A 293 -14.89 -17.42 13.63
N SER A 294 -15.11 -18.51 14.37
CA SER A 294 -16.32 -18.65 15.17
C SER A 294 -16.31 -17.67 16.34
N GLY A 295 -17.30 -16.78 16.41
CA GLY A 295 -17.52 -15.88 17.54
C GLY A 295 -16.94 -14.47 17.43
N CYS A 296 -16.26 -14.12 16.35
CA CYS A 296 -15.75 -12.76 16.15
C CYS A 296 -16.79 -11.88 15.45
N VAL A 297 -17.26 -10.86 16.18
CA VAL A 297 -18.39 -10.00 15.79
C VAL A 297 -17.90 -8.59 15.45
N PHE A 298 -18.12 -8.19 14.21
CA PHE A 298 -17.80 -6.88 13.66
C PHE A 298 -18.87 -5.84 14.03
N HIS A 299 -18.95 -5.52 15.31
CA HIS A 299 -19.97 -4.63 15.90
C HIS A 299 -19.87 -3.16 15.46
N CYS A 300 -18.75 -2.76 14.86
CA CYS A 300 -18.49 -1.42 14.34
C CYS A 300 -18.44 -1.34 12.81
N LEU A 301 -18.55 -2.46 12.10
CA LEU A 301 -18.38 -2.49 10.64
C LEU A 301 -19.52 -1.76 9.93
N VAL A 302 -19.17 -0.74 9.16
CA VAL A 302 -20.11 0.11 8.42
C VAL A 302 -20.02 -0.18 6.93
N LYS A 303 -18.82 -0.45 6.41
CA LYS A 303 -18.57 -0.74 5.00
C LYS A 303 -17.76 -2.02 4.89
N PHE A 304 -18.25 -2.94 4.05
CA PHE A 304 -17.60 -4.21 3.77
C PHE A 304 -17.42 -4.39 2.28
N THR A 305 -16.20 -4.72 1.86
CA THR A 305 -15.85 -5.06 0.49
C THR A 305 -15.32 -6.49 0.44
N LEU A 306 -15.87 -7.33 -0.43
CA LEU A 306 -15.46 -8.72 -0.59
C LEU A 306 -14.98 -8.98 -2.03
N CYS A 307 -13.75 -9.50 -2.19
CA CYS A 307 -13.34 -10.08 -3.47
C CYS A 307 -13.98 -11.45 -3.64
N ARG A 308 -14.54 -11.68 -4.83
CA ARG A 308 -15.05 -12.98 -5.31
C ARG A 308 -13.95 -13.84 -5.94
N CYS A 309 -12.69 -13.63 -5.54
CA CYS A 309 -11.51 -14.31 -6.08
C CYS A 309 -11.50 -15.82 -5.72
N GLU A 310 -12.13 -16.20 -4.61
CA GLU A 310 -12.15 -17.59 -4.08
C GLU A 310 -13.50 -18.28 -4.32
N ARG A 311 -13.50 -19.62 -4.39
CA ARG A 311 -14.66 -20.44 -4.80
C ARG A 311 -15.83 -20.43 -3.81
N GLN A 312 -15.59 -20.26 -2.52
CA GLN A 312 -16.58 -20.23 -1.44
C GLN A 312 -16.74 -18.84 -0.83
N TRP A 313 -16.48 -17.77 -1.59
CA TRP A 313 -16.70 -16.38 -1.16
C TRP A 313 -18.10 -16.16 -0.56
N LEU A 314 -19.09 -16.94 -0.98
CA LEU A 314 -20.45 -16.94 -0.44
C LEU A 314 -20.53 -17.33 1.04
N ASN A 315 -19.75 -18.33 1.47
CA ASN A 315 -19.72 -18.75 2.88
C ASN A 315 -19.15 -17.60 3.73
N LEU A 316 -18.05 -17.01 3.28
CA LEU A 316 -17.42 -15.86 3.91
C LEU A 316 -18.38 -14.66 3.97
N LEU A 317 -19.05 -14.34 2.86
CA LEU A 317 -20.07 -13.29 2.81
C LEU A 317 -21.14 -13.52 3.88
N MET A 318 -21.69 -14.72 3.96
CA MET A 318 -22.79 -15.01 4.89
C MET A 318 -22.34 -14.95 6.35
N CYS A 319 -21.13 -15.40 6.67
CA CYS A 319 -20.56 -15.26 8.01
C CYS A 319 -20.39 -13.78 8.39
N VAL A 320 -19.78 -12.96 7.53
CA VAL A 320 -19.58 -11.53 7.80
C VAL A 320 -20.92 -10.81 7.95
N LEU A 321 -21.90 -11.08 7.08
CA LEU A 321 -23.23 -10.47 7.18
C LEU A 321 -23.91 -10.80 8.51
N ARG A 322 -23.82 -12.06 8.96
CA ARG A 322 -24.38 -12.48 10.26
C ARG A 322 -23.73 -11.72 11.42
N ASP A 323 -22.43 -11.51 11.33
CA ASP A 323 -21.62 -11.00 12.44
C ASP A 323 -21.36 -9.48 12.34
N SER A 324 -22.06 -8.76 11.46
CA SER A 324 -21.89 -7.32 11.20
C SER A 324 -23.20 -6.52 11.31
N PRO A 325 -23.82 -6.38 12.49
CA PRO A 325 -25.18 -5.84 12.65
C PRO A 325 -25.35 -4.38 12.18
N LYS A 326 -24.27 -3.58 12.16
CA LYS A 326 -24.29 -2.16 11.75
C LYS A 326 -23.89 -1.93 10.28
N LEU A 327 -23.73 -2.98 9.49
CA LEU A 327 -23.28 -2.86 8.11
C LEU A 327 -24.25 -2.04 7.26
N ARG A 328 -23.74 -0.96 6.63
CA ARG A 328 -24.53 -0.05 5.79
C ARG A 328 -24.21 -0.19 4.30
N VAL A 329 -22.96 -0.50 3.97
CA VAL A 329 -22.49 -0.63 2.57
C VAL A 329 -21.85 -1.98 2.37
N LEU A 330 -22.38 -2.75 1.43
CA LEU A 330 -21.79 -4.00 0.95
C LEU A 330 -21.30 -3.79 -0.48
N LYS A 331 -20.02 -4.07 -0.72
CA LYS A 331 -19.40 -4.03 -2.05
C LYS A 331 -18.85 -5.41 -2.41
N LEU A 332 -19.20 -5.92 -3.58
CA LEU A 332 -18.70 -7.18 -4.14
C LEU A 332 -17.86 -6.86 -5.36
N VAL A 333 -16.61 -7.31 -5.38
CA VAL A 333 -15.63 -7.00 -6.45
C VAL A 333 -14.98 -8.27 -6.98
N GLN A 334 -14.33 -8.17 -8.15
CA GLN A 334 -13.50 -9.23 -8.69
C GLN A 334 -12.18 -8.65 -9.20
N LYS A 335 -11.05 -9.28 -8.87
CA LYS A 335 -9.73 -8.87 -9.35
C LYS A 335 -9.42 -9.53 -10.69
N GLU A 336 -8.77 -8.78 -11.57
CA GLU A 336 -8.34 -9.23 -12.91
C GLU A 336 -7.39 -10.44 -12.79
N GLY A 337 -7.60 -11.47 -13.62
CA GLY A 337 -6.78 -12.70 -13.66
C GLY A 337 -7.35 -13.92 -12.92
N SER A 338 -8.44 -13.76 -12.15
CA SER A 338 -9.13 -14.89 -11.51
C SER A 338 -10.10 -15.58 -12.48
N GLN A 339 -9.65 -16.63 -13.17
CA GLN A 339 -10.58 -17.52 -13.91
C GLN A 339 -11.19 -18.53 -12.94
N ALA A 340 -12.46 -18.32 -12.58
CA ALA A 340 -13.24 -19.34 -11.88
C ALA A 340 -13.74 -20.38 -12.90
N ASP A 341 -12.86 -21.30 -13.31
CA ASP A 341 -13.14 -22.29 -14.36
C ASP A 341 -13.96 -23.53 -13.90
N GLN A 342 -14.54 -23.53 -12.70
CA GLN A 342 -15.28 -24.70 -12.18
C GLN A 342 -16.51 -24.33 -11.33
N PRO A 343 -17.53 -25.22 -11.26
CA PRO A 343 -18.83 -24.92 -10.68
C PRO A 343 -18.72 -24.60 -9.19
N ASN A 344 -19.20 -23.41 -8.81
CA ASN A 344 -19.37 -22.99 -7.43
C ASN A 344 -20.24 -24.01 -6.66
N PRO A 345 -19.98 -24.25 -5.37
CA PRO A 345 -20.88 -25.02 -4.54
C PRO A 345 -22.29 -24.42 -4.61
N SER A 346 -23.31 -25.27 -4.72
CA SER A 346 -24.70 -24.83 -4.85
C SER A 346 -25.12 -24.05 -3.61
N TRP A 347 -25.25 -22.73 -3.73
CA TRP A 347 -25.71 -21.88 -2.64
C TRP A 347 -27.12 -22.26 -2.19
N SER A 348 -27.27 -22.46 -0.88
CA SER A 348 -28.54 -22.63 -0.18
C SER A 348 -28.85 -21.39 0.66
N GLU A 349 -30.13 -21.01 0.69
CA GLU A 349 -30.57 -19.88 1.50
C GLU A 349 -30.34 -20.21 3.00
N PRO A 350 -29.71 -19.30 3.78
CA PRO A 350 -29.48 -19.51 5.20
C PRO A 350 -30.82 -19.55 5.97
N SER A 351 -30.86 -20.33 7.05
CA SER A 351 -32.05 -20.52 7.87
C SER A 351 -32.48 -19.27 8.64
N SER A 352 -31.52 -18.44 9.05
CA SER A 352 -31.75 -17.15 9.68
C SER A 352 -31.32 -16.00 8.76
N VAL A 353 -32.05 -14.89 8.82
CA VAL A 353 -31.71 -13.68 8.08
C VAL A 353 -30.74 -12.85 8.92
N PRO A 354 -29.57 -12.47 8.40
CA PRO A 354 -28.65 -11.56 9.07
C PRO A 354 -29.31 -10.27 9.52
N GLU A 355 -29.01 -9.82 10.74
CA GLU A 355 -29.63 -8.62 11.32
C GLU A 355 -29.38 -7.38 10.45
N CYS A 356 -28.19 -7.26 9.85
CA CYS A 356 -27.86 -6.11 9.02
C CYS A 356 -28.77 -5.95 7.80
N LEU A 357 -29.24 -7.05 7.19
CA LEU A 357 -30.20 -6.99 6.08
C LEU A 357 -31.55 -6.44 6.52
N LEU A 358 -31.92 -6.64 7.79
CA LEU A 358 -33.20 -6.22 8.34
C LEU A 358 -33.18 -4.78 8.84
N SER A 359 -32.04 -4.29 9.35
CA SER A 359 -31.98 -3.05 10.14
C SER A 359 -31.08 -1.95 9.58
N SER A 360 -30.00 -2.27 8.86
CA SER A 360 -28.91 -1.30 8.61
C SER A 360 -28.38 -1.23 7.18
N LEU A 361 -28.48 -2.30 6.38
CA LEU A 361 -27.91 -2.32 5.03
C LEU A 361 -28.66 -1.35 4.10
N GLU A 362 -27.94 -0.34 3.59
CA GLU A 362 -28.47 0.73 2.75
C GLU A 362 -28.03 0.62 1.29
N THR A 363 -26.80 0.15 1.06
CA THR A 363 -26.19 0.13 -0.27
C THR A 363 -25.59 -1.23 -0.60
N LEU A 364 -25.91 -1.75 -1.78
CA LEU A 364 -25.19 -2.86 -2.42
C LEU A 364 -24.50 -2.35 -3.69
N GLU A 365 -23.21 -2.58 -3.81
CA GLU A 365 -22.42 -2.34 -5.02
C GLU A 365 -21.85 -3.67 -5.50
N TRP A 366 -22.19 -4.07 -6.73
CA TRP A 366 -21.70 -5.30 -7.32
C TRP A 366 -20.93 -4.96 -8.59
N GLU A 367 -19.62 -5.20 -8.56
CA GLU A 367 -18.74 -5.05 -9.71
C GLU A 367 -18.51 -6.39 -10.43
N ASP A 368 -18.39 -6.33 -11.75
CA ASP A 368 -18.16 -7.48 -12.62
C ASP A 368 -19.23 -8.59 -12.46
N TYR A 369 -20.50 -8.19 -12.39
CA TYR A 369 -21.62 -9.12 -12.30
C TYR A 369 -21.79 -9.89 -13.63
N GLU A 370 -21.79 -11.22 -13.57
CA GLU A 370 -21.88 -12.11 -14.74
C GLU A 370 -23.26 -12.74 -14.92
N GLY A 371 -24.12 -12.64 -13.90
CA GLY A 371 -25.47 -13.18 -13.91
C GLY A 371 -25.51 -14.71 -13.86
N THR A 372 -24.55 -15.33 -13.18
CA THR A 372 -24.62 -16.76 -12.90
C THR A 372 -25.83 -17.08 -12.02
N LYS A 373 -26.25 -18.35 -11.99
CA LYS A 373 -27.41 -18.78 -11.21
C LYS A 373 -27.23 -18.46 -9.72
N GLU A 374 -26.02 -18.58 -9.22
CA GLU A 374 -25.62 -18.31 -7.83
C GLU A 374 -25.66 -16.81 -7.54
N GLU A 375 -25.06 -15.99 -8.42
CA GLU A 375 -25.08 -14.53 -8.27
C GLU A 375 -26.51 -13.98 -8.27
N LYS A 376 -27.37 -14.47 -9.18
CA LYS A 376 -28.80 -14.12 -9.23
C LYS A 376 -29.50 -14.41 -7.90
N LYS A 377 -29.34 -15.62 -7.36
CA LYS A 377 -29.95 -16.01 -6.07
C LYS A 377 -29.52 -15.10 -4.92
N VAL A 378 -28.25 -14.70 -4.88
CA VAL A 378 -27.71 -13.83 -3.81
C VAL A 378 -28.28 -12.42 -3.91
N VAL A 379 -28.31 -11.84 -5.12
CA VAL A 379 -28.94 -10.52 -5.33
C VAL A 379 -30.41 -10.57 -4.95
N GLU A 380 -31.16 -11.56 -5.43
CA GLU A 380 -32.58 -11.73 -5.10
C GLU A 380 -32.82 -11.89 -3.60
N TYR A 381 -31.97 -12.67 -2.91
CA TYR A 381 -32.01 -12.81 -1.47
C TYR A 381 -31.83 -11.47 -0.76
N ILE A 382 -30.79 -10.70 -1.12
CA ILE A 382 -30.53 -9.38 -0.52
C ILE A 382 -31.67 -8.41 -0.81
N LEU A 383 -32.20 -8.36 -2.04
CA LEU A 383 -33.34 -7.50 -2.40
C LEU A 383 -34.62 -7.87 -1.64
N ARG A 384 -34.89 -9.17 -1.46
CA ARG A 384 -36.09 -9.69 -0.79
C ARG A 384 -36.03 -9.56 0.74
N LYS A 385 -34.84 -9.58 1.34
CA LYS A 385 -34.67 -9.46 2.80
C LYS A 385 -34.28 -8.06 3.25
N GLY A 386 -33.59 -7.30 2.39
CA GLY A 386 -33.06 -5.96 2.64
C GLY A 386 -34.16 -4.90 2.85
N ARG A 387 -34.52 -4.64 4.10
CA ARG A 387 -35.62 -3.71 4.45
C ARG A 387 -35.21 -2.24 4.33
N CYS A 388 -33.93 -1.93 4.60
CA CYS A 388 -33.40 -0.57 4.59
C CYS A 388 -32.62 -0.20 3.31
N LEU A 389 -32.58 -1.09 2.32
CA LEU A 389 -31.88 -0.86 1.06
C LEU A 389 -32.40 0.40 0.35
N LYS A 390 -31.50 1.32 0.04
CA LYS A 390 -31.75 2.57 -0.70
C LYS A 390 -31.23 2.48 -2.11
N LYS A 391 -30.06 1.86 -2.31
CA LYS A 391 -29.38 1.80 -3.61
C LYS A 391 -28.75 0.44 -3.85
N VAL A 392 -28.97 -0.10 -5.04
CA VAL A 392 -28.26 -1.26 -5.56
C VAL A 392 -27.62 -0.85 -6.89
N THR A 393 -26.30 -0.95 -6.96
CA THR A 393 -25.53 -0.63 -8.17
C THR A 393 -24.92 -1.92 -8.70
N ILE A 394 -25.18 -2.24 -9.96
CA ILE A 394 -24.62 -3.42 -10.63
C ILE A 394 -23.85 -2.94 -11.85
N SER A 395 -22.54 -3.16 -11.86
CA SER A 395 -21.71 -3.04 -13.05
C SER A 395 -21.40 -4.43 -13.58
N SER A 396 -21.32 -4.53 -14.90
CA SER A 396 -21.19 -5.80 -15.59
C SER A 396 -20.08 -5.66 -16.63
N LYS A 397 -19.20 -6.65 -16.72
CA LYS A 397 -18.11 -6.77 -17.70
C LYS A 397 -18.46 -7.39 -19.08
N PRO A 398 -19.70 -7.83 -19.41
CA PRO A 398 -19.93 -8.71 -20.54
C PRO A 398 -19.69 -7.94 -21.84
N THR A 399 -18.96 -8.61 -22.72
CA THR A 399 -18.77 -8.22 -24.12
C THR A 399 -20.06 -8.37 -24.94
N ASP A 400 -21.04 -9.12 -24.43
CA ASP A 400 -22.34 -9.38 -25.07
C ASP A 400 -23.45 -8.48 -24.50
N SER A 401 -23.96 -7.58 -25.35
CA SER A 401 -25.03 -6.63 -25.02
C SER A 401 -26.37 -7.28 -24.73
N ASP A 402 -26.68 -8.42 -25.36
CA ASP A 402 -27.98 -9.08 -25.21
C ASP A 402 -28.06 -9.79 -23.87
N LYS A 403 -26.97 -10.48 -23.48
CA LYS A 403 -26.83 -11.06 -22.14
C LYS A 403 -26.93 -9.98 -21.05
N LYS A 404 -26.29 -8.80 -21.26
CA LYS A 404 -26.40 -7.66 -20.33
C LYS A 404 -27.85 -7.20 -20.17
N LEU A 405 -28.58 -7.06 -21.27
CA LEU A 405 -29.97 -6.60 -21.26
C LEU A 405 -30.91 -7.60 -20.55
N GLU A 406 -30.72 -8.90 -20.77
CA GLU A 406 -31.52 -9.94 -20.13
C GLU A 406 -31.31 -9.94 -18.60
N MET A 407 -30.06 -9.87 -18.14
CA MET A 407 -29.73 -9.74 -16.71
C MET A 407 -30.38 -8.50 -16.07
N ILE A 408 -30.33 -7.36 -16.76
CA ILE A 408 -30.95 -6.10 -16.31
C ILE A 408 -32.47 -6.29 -16.16
N LYS A 409 -33.14 -6.89 -17.15
CA LYS A 409 -34.59 -7.12 -17.12
C LYS A 409 -34.99 -8.02 -15.96
N GLU A 410 -34.29 -9.11 -15.75
CA GLU A 410 -34.57 -10.03 -14.64
C GLU A 410 -34.43 -9.33 -13.28
N LEU A 411 -33.32 -8.63 -13.06
CA LEU A 411 -33.07 -7.93 -11.80
C LEU A 411 -34.04 -6.76 -11.55
N ALA A 412 -34.50 -6.10 -12.62
CA ALA A 412 -35.53 -5.07 -12.54
C ALA A 412 -36.90 -5.64 -12.14
N LEU A 413 -37.19 -6.89 -12.49
CA LEU A 413 -38.42 -7.62 -12.15
C LEU A 413 -38.36 -8.28 -10.76
N SER A 414 -37.17 -8.41 -10.16
CA SER A 414 -37.01 -9.01 -8.83
C SER A 414 -37.78 -8.25 -7.75
N PHE A 415 -38.40 -9.00 -6.84
CA PHE A 415 -39.12 -8.43 -5.71
C PHE A 415 -38.15 -7.69 -4.76
N ARG A 416 -38.50 -6.45 -4.43
CA ARG A 416 -37.74 -5.59 -3.52
C ARG A 416 -38.54 -5.37 -2.24
N ARG A 417 -37.93 -5.67 -1.10
CA ARG A 417 -38.57 -5.45 0.21
C ARG A 417 -38.64 -3.98 0.58
N SER A 418 -37.59 -3.22 0.25
CA SER A 418 -37.54 -1.78 0.45
C SER A 418 -38.21 -1.06 -0.74
N PRO A 419 -39.26 -0.25 -0.51
CA PRO A 419 -39.96 0.46 -1.57
C PRO A 419 -39.15 1.63 -2.14
N ILE A 420 -38.15 2.12 -1.40
CA ILE A 420 -37.27 3.22 -1.80
C ILE A 420 -36.00 2.75 -2.52
N CYS A 421 -35.82 1.43 -2.67
CA CYS A 421 -34.62 0.84 -3.25
C CYS A 421 -34.52 1.12 -4.76
N GLN A 422 -33.57 1.96 -5.13
CA GLN A 422 -33.22 2.24 -6.52
C GLN A 422 -32.21 1.21 -7.04
N LEU A 423 -32.46 0.71 -8.25
CA LEU A 423 -31.55 -0.18 -8.96
C LEU A 423 -30.88 0.61 -10.08
N VAL A 424 -29.55 0.69 -10.04
CA VAL A 424 -28.70 1.44 -10.97
C VAL A 424 -27.78 0.45 -11.68
N PHE A 425 -27.70 0.56 -13.00
CA PHE A 425 -26.83 -0.28 -13.82
C PHE A 425 -25.75 0.58 -14.46
N ASN A 426 -24.49 0.16 -14.32
CA ASN A 426 -23.33 0.82 -14.91
C ASN A 426 -22.77 0.02 -16.09
#